data_AF-A0A0G0FAV3-F1
#
_entry.id   AF-A0A0G0FAV3-F1
#
_cell.length_a   1.000
_cell.length_b   1.000
_cell.length_c   1.000
_cell.angle_alpha   90.00
_cell.angle_beta   90.00
_cell.angle_gamma   90.00
#
_symmetry.space_group_name_H-M   'P 1'
#
loop_
_entity.id
_entity.type
_entity.pdbx_description
1 polymer ?
#
loop_
_entity_poly.entity_id
_entity_poly.type
_entity_poly.pdbx_seq_one_letter_code
_entity_poly.pdbx_strand_id
1 'polypeptide(L)'
;MRKKVKVDPSDKYLIPKGNVFRHAIQEYFSGEHFKKTQENFNMRKYTVGDTKIPYRVINNWDKNNLLPKGLKGNMGWRKFTFVELVWLKAIERFRAYGFSLDKIARVKASIVDWDKNHNEIYPAFEYYVARACFSDDDPYIVALANGVGGIGSTEEIEIAKQKHFKTNDMLLISLKSIVKEIGLTPMPPRPLIWLSNTETEVLSDLRSGEKDEVKIKFRKNKITDIETSETKIGSATQEIQKLNGEDRMYGSILAKYENGKRQSLRITKNRRVSDN
;
A
#
# COMPACT_ATOMS: atom_id res chain seq x y z
N MET A 1 -16.48 1.83 36.70
CA MET A 1 -15.63 0.68 36.33
C MET A 1 -15.14 0.84 34.90
N ARG A 2 -13.82 0.89 34.67
CA ARG A 2 -13.22 0.94 33.32
C ARG A 2 -13.35 -0.45 32.68
N LYS A 3 -14.20 -0.62 31.65
CA LYS A 3 -14.18 -1.84 30.83
C LYS A 3 -12.86 -1.86 30.05
N LYS A 4 -11.91 -2.70 30.45
CA LYS A 4 -10.75 -3.02 29.63
C LYS A 4 -11.28 -3.67 28.36
N VAL A 5 -11.00 -3.09 27.21
CA VAL A 5 -11.31 -3.72 25.92
C VAL A 5 -10.45 -4.98 25.83
N LYS A 6 -11.08 -6.16 25.78
CA LYS A 6 -10.38 -7.41 25.50
C LYS A 6 -9.96 -7.38 24.03
N VAL A 7 -8.66 -7.39 23.78
CA VAL A 7 -8.03 -7.53 22.47
C VAL A 7 -7.67 -9.01 22.32
N ASP A 8 -8.11 -9.67 21.25
CA ASP A 8 -7.67 -11.04 20.96
C ASP A 8 -6.18 -10.99 20.55
N PRO A 9 -5.30 -11.88 21.05
CA PRO A 9 -3.94 -12.00 20.55
C PRO A 9 -3.82 -12.05 19.01
N SER A 10 -4.81 -12.60 18.29
CA SER A 10 -4.83 -12.59 16.82
C SER A 10 -5.02 -11.19 16.20
N ASP A 11 -5.62 -10.26 16.94
CA ASP A 11 -5.93 -8.90 16.49
C ASP A 11 -4.68 -8.00 16.40
N LYS A 12 -3.56 -8.43 16.99
CA LYS A 12 -2.32 -7.65 17.06
C LYS A 12 -1.50 -7.69 15.76
N TYR A 13 -1.82 -8.60 14.84
CA TYR A 13 -1.02 -8.87 13.64
C TYR A 13 -1.82 -8.75 12.34
N LEU A 14 -2.75 -7.79 12.28
CA LEU A 14 -3.55 -7.55 11.07
C LEU A 14 -2.67 -7.37 9.82
N ILE A 15 -1.56 -6.66 9.98
CA ILE A 15 -0.58 -6.44 8.92
C ILE A 15 0.76 -7.02 9.39
N PRO A 16 1.23 -8.13 8.79
CA PRO A 16 2.46 -8.79 9.22
C PRO A 16 3.67 -7.90 8.94
N LYS A 17 4.57 -7.79 9.92
CA LYS A 17 5.81 -7.00 9.84
C LYS A 17 7.02 -7.90 9.66
N GLY A 18 7.62 -7.84 8.48
CA GLY A 18 8.80 -8.63 8.11
C GLY A 18 10.13 -7.98 8.53
N ASN A 19 11.23 -8.61 8.13
CA ASN A 19 12.58 -8.11 8.44
C ASN A 19 12.86 -6.74 7.81
N VAL A 20 12.38 -6.49 6.58
CA VAL A 20 12.53 -5.18 5.91
C VAL A 20 11.96 -4.06 6.77
N PHE A 21 10.75 -4.24 7.32
CA PHE A 21 10.16 -3.29 8.25
C PHE A 21 11.03 -3.08 9.49
N ARG A 22 11.54 -4.17 10.10
CA ARG A 22 12.36 -4.09 11.33
C ARG A 22 13.67 -3.34 11.10
N HIS A 23 14.33 -3.57 9.96
CA HIS A 23 15.54 -2.83 9.61
C HIS A 23 15.23 -1.37 9.32
N ALA A 24 14.18 -1.08 8.56
CA ALA A 24 13.84 0.29 8.19
C ALA A 24 13.37 1.14 9.39
N ILE A 25 12.60 0.55 10.33
CA ILE A 25 12.21 1.25 11.55
C ILE A 25 13.41 1.46 12.48
N GLN A 26 14.32 0.49 12.56
CA GLN A 26 15.56 0.64 13.32
C GLN A 26 16.41 1.78 12.74
N GLU A 27 16.62 1.79 11.41
CA GLU A 27 17.33 2.85 10.70
C GLU A 27 16.67 4.21 10.93
N TYR A 28 15.34 4.29 10.86
CA TYR A 28 14.62 5.52 11.16
C TYR A 28 14.95 6.05 12.55
N PHE A 29 15.01 5.19 13.58
CA PHE A 29 15.26 5.62 14.95
C PHE A 29 16.74 5.83 15.29
N SER A 30 17.66 5.04 14.73
CA SER A 30 19.10 5.13 15.03
C SER A 30 19.87 6.04 14.07
N GLY A 31 19.34 6.29 12.87
CA GLY A 31 20.02 7.05 11.82
C GLY A 31 20.09 8.55 12.14
N GLU A 32 21.29 9.13 12.03
CA GLU A 32 21.50 10.55 12.33
C GLU A 32 20.69 11.49 11.44
N HIS A 33 20.49 11.10 10.18
CA HIS A 33 19.72 11.88 9.20
C HIS A 33 18.25 12.07 9.60
N PHE A 34 17.70 11.24 10.50
CA PHE A 34 16.31 11.33 10.95
C PHE A 34 16.14 12.08 12.28
N LYS A 35 17.22 12.38 13.02
CA LYS A 35 17.15 13.02 14.35
C LYS A 35 16.32 14.31 14.34
N LYS A 36 16.61 15.22 13.41
CA LYS A 36 15.87 16.50 13.28
C LYS A 36 14.39 16.28 12.96
N THR A 37 14.05 15.24 12.19
CA THR A 37 12.66 14.88 11.89
C THR A 37 11.96 14.38 13.14
N GLN A 38 12.56 13.44 13.86
CA GLN A 38 12.03 12.90 15.13
C GLN A 38 11.80 14.00 16.16
N GLU A 39 12.77 14.91 16.33
CA GLU A 39 12.65 16.06 17.24
C GLU A 39 11.46 16.95 16.87
N ASN A 40 11.32 17.29 15.60
CA ASN A 40 10.20 18.10 15.12
C ASN A 40 8.86 17.38 15.27
N PHE A 41 8.83 16.08 15.03
CA PHE A 41 7.64 15.25 15.12
C PHE A 41 7.15 15.13 16.56
N ASN A 42 8.06 14.98 17.51
CA ASN A 42 7.78 14.78 18.93
C ASN A 42 7.69 16.07 19.74
N MET A 43 8.00 17.23 19.14
CA MET A 43 7.83 18.52 19.79
C MET A 43 6.35 18.83 20.06
N ARG A 44 5.99 19.00 21.35
CA ARG A 44 4.64 19.37 21.80
C ARG A 44 4.37 20.86 21.60
N LYS A 45 4.07 21.26 20.37
CA LYS A 45 3.80 22.67 20.01
C LYS A 45 2.39 22.95 19.51
N TYR A 46 1.63 21.93 19.11
CA TYR A 46 0.29 22.11 18.55
C TYR A 46 -0.75 22.19 19.65
N THR A 47 -1.58 23.22 19.63
CA THR A 47 -2.67 23.45 20.58
C THR A 47 -3.98 22.83 20.09
N VAL A 48 -5.01 22.86 20.94
CA VAL A 48 -6.37 22.49 20.53
C VAL A 48 -6.86 23.34 19.35
N GLY A 49 -6.51 24.63 19.29
CA GLY A 49 -6.90 25.51 18.18
C GLY A 49 -6.37 25.01 16.83
N ASP A 50 -5.14 24.50 16.80
CA ASP A 50 -4.50 23.97 15.60
C ASP A 50 -5.20 22.73 15.04
N THR A 51 -5.90 21.98 15.90
CA THR A 51 -6.64 20.78 15.49
C THR A 51 -7.93 21.11 14.73
N LYS A 52 -8.47 22.33 14.93
CA LYS A 52 -9.84 22.74 14.55
C LYS A 52 -10.95 21.87 15.17
N ILE A 53 -10.63 21.02 16.16
CA ILE A 53 -11.58 20.18 16.88
C ILE A 53 -12.05 20.92 18.15
N PRO A 54 -13.37 21.03 18.40
CA PRO A 54 -13.87 21.67 19.60
C PRO A 54 -13.35 20.99 20.88
N TYR A 55 -12.97 21.79 21.89
CA TYR A 55 -12.41 21.29 23.16
C TYR A 55 -13.30 20.22 23.84
N ARG A 56 -14.63 20.38 23.77
CA ARG A 56 -15.60 19.41 24.29
C ARG A 56 -15.47 18.02 23.65
N VAL A 57 -15.15 17.97 22.35
CA VAL A 57 -14.97 16.74 21.59
C VAL A 57 -13.68 16.05 22.02
N ILE A 58 -12.59 16.82 22.17
CA ILE A 58 -11.31 16.33 22.69
C ILE A 58 -11.47 15.72 24.08
N ASN A 59 -12.18 16.41 24.99
CA ASN A 59 -12.44 15.88 26.33
C ASN A 59 -13.30 14.60 26.30
N ASN A 60 -14.28 14.52 25.40
CA ASN A 60 -15.06 13.31 25.21
C ASN A 60 -14.18 12.15 24.71
N TRP A 61 -13.31 12.40 23.73
CA TRP A 61 -12.37 11.42 23.22
C TRP A 61 -11.38 10.95 24.28
N ASP A 62 -10.92 11.85 25.16
CA ASP A 62 -10.04 11.50 26.27
C ASP A 62 -10.71 10.54 27.24
N LYS A 63 -11.95 10.85 27.66
CA LYS A 63 -12.77 9.97 28.52
C LYS A 63 -12.97 8.58 27.91
N ASN A 64 -12.99 8.48 26.58
CA ASN A 64 -13.14 7.23 25.85
C ASN A 64 -11.80 6.56 25.48
N ASN A 65 -10.66 7.03 26.01
CA ASN A 65 -9.31 6.52 25.74
C ASN A 65 -8.84 6.64 24.28
N LEU A 66 -9.40 7.56 23.50
CA LEU A 66 -8.96 7.80 22.11
C LEU A 66 -7.72 8.69 22.07
N LEU A 67 -7.51 9.58 23.04
CA LEU A 67 -6.36 10.49 23.00
C LEU A 67 -5.03 9.80 23.32
N PRO A 68 -3.94 10.15 22.61
CA PRO A 68 -2.61 9.56 22.84
C PRO A 68 -2.14 9.69 24.30
N LYS A 69 -1.36 8.73 24.80
CA LYS A 69 -1.06 8.59 26.24
C LYS A 69 -0.11 9.66 26.78
N GLY A 70 0.72 10.27 25.93
CA GLY A 70 1.69 11.31 26.31
C GLY A 70 1.08 12.61 26.83
N LEU A 71 -0.24 12.72 26.87
CA LEU A 71 -0.95 13.88 27.43
C LEU A 71 -1.11 13.81 28.96
N LYS A 72 -0.78 12.68 29.61
CA LYS A 72 -0.95 12.51 31.06
C LYS A 72 0.16 13.25 31.82
N GLY A 73 -0.20 14.33 32.53
CA GLY A 73 0.70 15.02 33.47
C GLY A 73 0.73 16.55 33.34
N ASN A 74 0.19 17.11 32.26
CA ASN A 74 0.20 18.56 32.06
C ASN A 74 -1.02 19.22 32.70
N MET A 75 -0.83 19.95 33.81
CA MET A 75 -1.84 20.81 34.46
C MET A 75 -2.18 22.09 33.65
N GLY A 76 -1.66 22.22 32.42
CA GLY A 76 -1.86 23.37 31.54
C GLY A 76 -2.66 23.06 30.27
N TRP A 77 -2.65 24.01 29.33
CA TRP A 77 -3.28 23.84 28.01
C TRP A 77 -2.72 22.61 27.28
N ARG A 78 -3.60 21.74 26.78
CA ARG A 78 -3.19 20.53 26.05
C ARG A 78 -2.39 20.90 24.81
N LYS A 79 -1.15 20.42 24.75
CA LYS A 79 -0.30 20.47 23.55
C LYS A 79 -0.05 19.08 23.00
N PHE A 80 -0.11 18.97 21.69
CA PHE A 80 0.06 17.76 20.91
C PHE A 80 1.37 17.81 20.14
N THR A 81 1.94 16.64 19.88
CA THR A 81 3.00 16.46 18.89
C THR A 81 2.41 16.43 17.47
N PHE A 82 3.26 16.47 16.45
CA PHE A 82 2.79 16.33 15.06
C PHE A 82 2.17 14.93 14.84
N VAL A 83 2.80 13.89 15.37
CA VAL A 83 2.32 12.51 15.30
C VAL A 83 0.94 12.38 15.96
N GLU A 84 0.76 13.01 17.13
CA GLU A 84 -0.53 13.02 17.82
C GLU A 84 -1.61 13.77 17.01
N LEU A 85 -1.26 14.88 16.34
CA LEU A 85 -2.18 15.62 15.47
C LEU A 85 -2.68 14.77 14.29
N VAL A 86 -1.79 13.99 13.66
CA VAL A 86 -2.17 13.03 12.61
C VAL A 86 -3.18 12.01 13.12
N TRP A 87 -2.98 11.49 14.34
CA TRP A 87 -3.94 10.57 14.96
C TRP A 87 -5.30 11.24 15.25
N LEU A 88 -5.34 12.50 15.69
CA LEU A 88 -6.61 13.22 15.90
C LEU A 88 -7.40 13.35 14.59
N LYS A 89 -6.72 13.65 13.48
CA LYS A 89 -7.34 13.68 12.15
C LYS A 89 -7.82 12.30 11.69
N ALA A 90 -7.11 11.23 12.03
CA ALA A 90 -7.59 9.88 11.78
C ALA A 90 -8.90 9.59 12.55
N ILE A 91 -9.02 10.03 13.82
CA ILE A 91 -10.27 9.89 14.59
C ILE A 91 -11.43 10.60 13.88
N GLU A 92 -11.24 11.85 13.41
CA GLU A 92 -12.28 12.58 12.68
C GLU A 92 -12.77 11.80 11.46
N ARG A 93 -11.85 11.23 10.69
CA ARG A 93 -12.19 10.42 9.50
C ARG A 93 -12.94 9.15 9.88
N PHE A 94 -12.47 8.40 10.89
CA PHE A 94 -13.21 7.23 11.38
C PHE A 94 -14.64 7.60 11.81
N ARG A 95 -14.82 8.72 12.50
CA ARG A 95 -16.13 9.22 12.92
C ARG A 95 -17.01 9.58 11.72
N ALA A 96 -16.45 10.20 10.68
CA ALA A 96 -17.15 10.51 9.44
C ALA A 96 -17.63 9.24 8.70
N TYR A 97 -16.85 8.16 8.75
CA TYR A 97 -17.24 6.84 8.22
C TYR A 97 -18.10 5.99 9.17
N GLY A 98 -18.63 6.58 10.24
CA GLY A 98 -19.60 5.90 11.13
C GLY A 98 -19.00 4.98 12.19
N PHE A 99 -17.68 4.97 12.40
CA PHE A 99 -17.08 4.17 13.46
C PHE A 99 -17.48 4.71 14.85
N SER A 100 -17.94 3.81 15.72
CA SER A 100 -18.16 4.10 17.14
C SER A 100 -16.84 4.38 17.86
N LEU A 101 -16.87 5.18 18.94
CA LEU A 101 -15.68 5.48 19.75
C LEU A 101 -14.97 4.22 20.27
N ASP A 102 -15.72 3.18 20.64
CA ASP A 102 -15.17 1.91 21.11
C ASP A 102 -14.37 1.18 20.02
N LYS A 103 -14.85 1.19 18.77
CA LYS A 103 -14.11 0.62 17.63
C LYS A 103 -12.84 1.41 17.35
N ILE A 104 -12.89 2.73 17.42
CA ILE A 104 -11.71 3.58 17.23
C ILE A 104 -10.68 3.33 18.35
N ALA A 105 -11.13 3.15 19.59
CA ALA A 105 -10.26 2.81 20.70
C ALA A 105 -9.57 1.43 20.50
N ARG A 106 -10.26 0.46 19.89
CA ARG A 106 -9.65 -0.83 19.50
C ARG A 106 -8.60 -0.65 18.42
N VAL A 107 -8.91 0.08 17.34
CA VAL A 107 -7.96 0.38 16.26
C VAL A 107 -6.70 1.03 16.82
N LYS A 108 -6.88 2.03 17.69
CA LYS A 108 -5.78 2.70 18.39
C LYS A 108 -4.91 1.73 19.16
N ALA A 109 -5.51 0.82 19.94
CA ALA A 109 -4.77 -0.13 20.76
C ALA A 109 -3.90 -1.07 19.92
N SER A 110 -4.26 -1.31 18.66
CA SER A 110 -3.47 -2.12 17.73
C SER A 110 -2.31 -1.36 17.07
N ILE A 111 -2.40 -0.04 16.90
CA ILE A 111 -1.46 0.71 16.05
C ILE A 111 -0.68 1.83 16.76
N VAL A 112 -1.28 2.43 17.80
CA VAL A 112 -0.72 3.55 18.57
C VAL A 112 -0.24 3.00 19.91
N ASP A 113 0.73 2.07 19.85
CA ASP A 113 1.36 1.56 21.06
C ASP A 113 2.35 2.58 21.61
N TRP A 114 2.28 2.81 22.91
CA TRP A 114 3.05 3.85 23.59
C TRP A 114 4.28 3.21 24.21
N ASP A 115 5.45 3.61 23.72
CA ASP A 115 6.70 3.14 24.29
C ASP A 115 7.14 4.04 25.44
N LYS A 116 6.89 3.58 26.66
CA LYS A 116 7.35 4.27 27.88
C LYS A 116 8.87 4.20 28.06
N ASN A 117 9.52 3.20 27.48
CA ASN A 117 10.93 2.93 27.71
C ASN A 117 11.82 3.66 26.71
N HIS A 118 11.27 4.09 25.57
CA HIS A 118 11.99 4.81 24.52
C HIS A 118 11.31 6.16 24.23
N ASN A 119 11.65 7.19 25.01
CA ASN A 119 11.30 8.59 24.76
C ASN A 119 9.82 8.94 24.67
N GLU A 120 8.90 8.12 25.20
CA GLU A 120 7.49 8.48 25.24
C GLU A 120 6.95 8.76 23.82
N ILE A 121 7.19 7.83 22.90
CA ILE A 121 6.80 7.93 21.48
C ILE A 121 5.85 6.80 21.06
N TYR A 122 5.45 6.83 19.79
CA TYR A 122 4.63 5.80 19.14
C TYR A 122 5.41 5.16 17.97
N PRO A 123 6.36 4.24 18.21
CA PRO A 123 7.42 3.95 17.24
C PRO A 123 6.92 3.57 15.85
N ALA A 124 6.01 2.60 15.77
CA ALA A 124 5.45 2.15 14.49
C ALA A 124 4.61 3.25 13.83
N PHE A 125 3.76 3.92 14.59
CA PHE A 125 2.88 4.96 14.05
C PHE A 125 3.68 6.16 13.53
N GLU A 126 4.65 6.65 14.31
CA GLU A 126 5.57 7.72 13.94
C GLU A 126 6.36 7.39 12.67
N TYR A 127 6.91 6.18 12.60
CA TYR A 127 7.62 5.71 11.41
C TYR A 127 6.74 5.79 10.15
N TYR A 128 5.49 5.34 10.20
CA TYR A 128 4.58 5.44 9.06
C TYR A 128 4.15 6.88 8.75
N VAL A 129 4.02 7.74 9.76
CA VAL A 129 3.82 9.19 9.54
C VAL A 129 5.03 9.78 8.81
N ALA A 130 6.25 9.40 9.17
CA ALA A 130 7.46 9.85 8.49
C ALA A 130 7.49 9.37 7.03
N ARG A 131 7.14 8.11 6.77
CA ARG A 131 7.02 7.59 5.39
C ARG A 131 6.00 8.38 4.58
N ALA A 132 4.84 8.69 5.16
CA ALA A 132 3.81 9.48 4.48
C ALA A 132 4.34 10.87 4.06
N CYS A 133 5.15 11.50 4.90
CA CYS A 133 5.73 12.82 4.64
C CYS A 133 6.86 12.80 3.60
N PHE A 134 7.76 11.81 3.67
CA PHE A 134 9.09 11.91 3.03
C PHE A 134 9.39 10.81 2.00
N SER A 135 8.45 9.91 1.71
CA SER A 135 8.63 8.87 0.70
C SER A 135 7.47 8.85 -0.28
N ASP A 136 7.64 8.15 -1.39
CA ASP A 136 6.57 7.85 -2.33
C ASP A 136 5.72 6.63 -1.90
N ASP A 137 5.98 6.05 -0.73
CA ASP A 137 5.09 5.06 -0.13
C ASP A 137 3.82 5.71 0.43
N ASP A 138 2.66 5.07 0.24
CA ASP A 138 1.35 5.51 0.75
C ASP A 138 0.88 4.63 1.91
N PRO A 139 1.19 5.01 3.15
CA PRO A 139 0.76 4.25 4.30
C PRO A 139 -0.67 4.60 4.73
N TYR A 140 -1.38 3.57 5.17
CA TYR A 140 -2.77 3.65 5.61
C TYR A 140 -2.92 3.11 7.03
N ILE A 141 -3.83 3.72 7.77
CA ILE A 141 -4.45 3.03 8.90
C ILE A 141 -5.56 2.16 8.34
N VAL A 142 -5.52 0.87 8.65
CA VAL A 142 -6.52 -0.12 8.25
C VAL A 142 -7.40 -0.42 9.46
N ALA A 143 -8.70 -0.43 9.25
CA ALA A 143 -9.66 -0.84 10.27
C ALA A 143 -10.70 -1.79 9.69
N LEU A 144 -10.90 -2.92 10.38
CA LEU A 144 -11.99 -3.84 10.09
C LEU A 144 -13.29 -3.41 10.79
N ALA A 145 -14.41 -3.91 10.31
CA ALA A 145 -15.73 -3.61 10.86
C ALA A 145 -15.87 -3.93 12.37
N ASN A 146 -15.11 -4.91 12.88
CA ASN A 146 -15.08 -5.30 14.30
C ASN A 146 -14.18 -4.39 15.17
N GLY A 147 -13.48 -3.43 14.57
CA GLY A 147 -12.57 -2.50 15.25
C GLY A 147 -11.13 -3.00 15.37
N VAL A 148 -10.78 -4.16 14.78
CA VAL A 148 -9.38 -4.59 14.67
C VAL A 148 -8.65 -3.65 13.71
N GLY A 149 -7.52 -3.12 14.16
CA GLY A 149 -6.73 -2.14 13.42
C GLY A 149 -5.38 -2.66 12.98
N GLY A 150 -4.84 -2.06 11.93
CA GLY A 150 -3.47 -2.25 11.46
C GLY A 150 -2.96 -0.96 10.83
N ILE A 151 -1.65 -0.90 10.59
CA ILE A 151 -1.03 0.19 9.84
C ILE A 151 0.02 -0.40 8.89
N GLY A 152 0.07 0.08 7.66
CA GLY A 152 1.02 -0.43 6.68
C GLY A 152 0.96 0.30 5.34
N SER A 153 1.96 0.05 4.50
CA SER A 153 1.96 0.47 3.10
C SER A 153 0.91 -0.30 2.29
N THR A 154 0.59 0.20 1.10
CA THR A 154 -0.26 -0.50 0.13
C THR A 154 0.22 -1.94 -0.10
N GLU A 155 1.53 -2.15 -0.27
CA GLU A 155 2.13 -3.47 -0.48
C GLU A 155 1.92 -4.40 0.71
N GLU A 156 2.16 -3.91 1.93
CA GLU A 156 1.96 -4.68 3.16
C GLU A 156 0.49 -5.08 3.34
N ILE A 157 -0.44 -4.19 2.96
CA ILE A 157 -1.88 -4.43 3.02
C ILE A 157 -2.30 -5.50 2.01
N GLU A 158 -1.79 -5.46 0.78
CA GLU A 158 -2.09 -6.48 -0.22
C GLU A 158 -1.56 -7.86 0.18
N ILE A 159 -0.34 -7.92 0.74
CA ILE A 159 0.20 -9.17 1.30
C ILE A 159 -0.68 -9.67 2.46
N ALA A 160 -1.13 -8.77 3.33
CA ALA A 160 -2.01 -9.13 4.44
C ALA A 160 -3.35 -9.70 3.94
N LYS A 161 -3.96 -9.08 2.91
CA LYS A 161 -5.19 -9.57 2.27
C LYS A 161 -5.03 -11.00 1.77
N GLN A 162 -3.91 -11.30 1.10
CA GLN A 162 -3.66 -12.65 0.58
C GLN A 162 -3.47 -13.70 1.68
N LYS A 163 -2.82 -13.33 2.80
CA LYS A 163 -2.45 -14.27 3.87
C LYS A 163 -3.54 -14.49 4.92
N HIS A 164 -4.35 -13.48 5.21
CA HIS A 164 -5.15 -13.45 6.44
C HIS A 164 -6.66 -13.24 6.23
N PHE A 165 -7.15 -13.07 5.00
CA PHE A 165 -8.53 -12.67 4.79
C PHE A 165 -9.41 -13.70 4.12
N LYS A 166 -10.29 -14.29 4.94
CA LYS A 166 -11.67 -14.60 4.54
C LYS A 166 -12.52 -13.34 4.77
N THR A 167 -13.02 -12.73 3.68
CA THR A 167 -14.29 -11.97 3.60
C THR A 167 -14.56 -10.76 4.52
N ASN A 168 -13.58 -10.08 5.12
CA ASN A 168 -13.86 -8.87 5.91
C ASN A 168 -13.56 -7.58 5.15
N ASP A 169 -14.57 -6.71 5.04
CA ASP A 169 -14.41 -5.36 4.48
C ASP A 169 -13.46 -4.50 5.33
N MET A 170 -12.66 -3.70 4.65
CA MET A 170 -11.65 -2.83 5.24
C MET A 170 -11.98 -1.36 4.99
N LEU A 171 -11.86 -0.54 6.04
CA LEU A 171 -11.73 0.90 5.90
C LEU A 171 -10.24 1.26 5.89
N LEU A 172 -9.82 2.00 4.85
CA LEU A 172 -8.46 2.51 4.70
C LEU A 172 -8.45 4.03 4.90
N ILE A 173 -7.66 4.51 5.87
CA ILE A 173 -7.46 5.93 6.13
C ILE A 173 -6.03 6.30 5.71
N SER A 174 -5.89 7.01 4.58
CA SER A 174 -4.59 7.45 4.06
C SER A 174 -3.91 8.45 4.99
N LEU A 175 -2.67 8.16 5.38
CA LEU A 175 -1.85 9.10 6.15
C LEU A 175 -1.34 10.25 5.28
N LYS A 176 -0.99 10.01 4.01
CA LYS A 176 -0.62 11.09 3.08
C LYS A 176 -1.70 12.14 2.97
N SER A 177 -2.96 11.70 2.85
CA SER A 177 -4.10 12.61 2.78
C SER A 177 -4.27 13.44 4.07
N ILE A 178 -4.02 12.85 5.24
CA ILE A 178 -4.04 13.58 6.52
C ILE A 178 -2.89 14.58 6.59
N VAL A 179 -1.68 14.16 6.24
CA VAL A 179 -0.47 15.00 6.20
C VAL A 179 -0.69 16.20 5.27
N LYS A 180 -1.33 15.98 4.11
CA LYS A 180 -1.73 17.03 3.19
C LYS A 180 -2.74 18.01 3.78
N GLU A 181 -3.73 17.52 4.50
CA GLU A 181 -4.74 18.34 5.19
C GLU A 181 -4.12 19.22 6.29
N ILE A 182 -3.08 18.72 6.98
CA ILE A 182 -2.34 19.46 8.00
C ILE A 182 -1.43 20.54 7.38
N GLY A 183 -1.26 20.55 6.05
CA GLY A 183 -0.57 21.62 5.31
C GLY A 183 0.81 21.25 4.79
N LEU A 184 1.20 19.96 4.86
CA LEU A 184 2.41 19.48 4.21
C LEU A 184 2.12 19.06 2.75
N THR A 185 3.14 19.06 1.89
CA THR A 185 3.00 18.59 0.51
C THR A 185 3.73 17.25 0.37
N PRO A 186 3.06 16.11 0.64
CA PRO A 186 3.70 14.80 0.52
C PRO A 186 4.03 14.49 -0.93
N MET A 187 5.08 13.68 -1.15
CA MET A 187 5.37 13.12 -2.46
C MET A 187 4.17 12.31 -2.98
N PRO A 188 3.88 12.32 -4.29
CA PRO A 188 2.83 11.50 -4.86
C PRO A 188 3.11 10.01 -4.60
N PRO A 189 2.06 9.20 -4.36
CA PRO A 189 2.23 7.79 -4.08
C PRO A 189 2.69 7.04 -5.33
N ARG A 190 3.65 6.12 -5.16
CA ARG A 190 4.06 5.18 -6.21
C ARG A 190 2.95 4.13 -6.41
N PRO A 191 2.54 3.83 -7.65
CA PRO A 191 1.63 2.71 -7.88
C PRO A 191 2.32 1.38 -7.55
N LEU A 192 1.53 0.42 -7.05
CA LEU A 192 1.97 -0.94 -6.72
C LEU A 192 2.68 -1.65 -7.88
N ILE A 193 2.25 -1.35 -9.10
CA ILE A 193 2.77 -1.92 -10.33
C ILE A 193 3.01 -0.75 -11.29
N TRP A 194 4.28 -0.47 -11.57
CA TRP A 194 4.68 0.47 -12.61
C TRP A 194 5.10 -0.33 -13.84
N LEU A 195 4.14 -0.64 -14.71
CA LEU A 195 4.39 -1.26 -16.01
C LEU A 195 4.07 -0.24 -17.09
N SER A 196 4.95 -0.14 -18.08
CA SER A 196 4.61 0.45 -19.37
C SER A 196 3.48 -0.35 -20.04
N ASN A 197 2.82 0.26 -21.03
CA ASN A 197 1.83 -0.44 -21.84
C ASN A 197 2.44 -1.68 -22.51
N THR A 198 3.69 -1.57 -22.96
CA THR A 198 4.46 -2.66 -23.59
C THR A 198 4.74 -3.81 -22.62
N GLU A 199 5.15 -3.51 -21.38
CA GLU A 199 5.34 -4.55 -20.36
C GLU A 199 4.01 -5.20 -19.95
N THR A 200 2.91 -4.44 -19.97
CA THR A 200 1.57 -4.96 -19.69
C THR A 200 1.12 -5.94 -20.77
N GLU A 201 1.39 -5.63 -22.05
CA GLU A 201 1.13 -6.52 -23.18
C GLU A 201 1.91 -7.84 -23.04
N VAL A 202 3.22 -7.75 -22.79
CA VAL A 202 4.07 -8.94 -22.58
C VAL A 202 3.56 -9.81 -21.44
N LEU A 203 3.20 -9.20 -20.31
CA LEU A 203 2.66 -9.94 -19.17
C LEU A 203 1.29 -10.55 -19.46
N SER A 204 0.47 -9.90 -20.28
CA SER A 204 -0.81 -10.47 -20.74
C SER A 204 -0.58 -11.70 -21.61
N ASP A 205 0.35 -11.64 -22.57
CA ASP A 205 0.71 -12.77 -23.44
C ASP A 205 1.29 -13.95 -22.64
N LEU A 206 2.10 -13.67 -21.62
CA LEU A 206 2.63 -14.70 -20.71
C LEU A 206 1.55 -15.37 -19.85
N ARG A 207 0.51 -14.63 -19.45
CA ARG A 207 -0.51 -15.10 -18.50
C ARG A 207 -1.75 -15.69 -19.17
N SER A 208 -2.04 -15.34 -20.42
CA SER A 208 -3.22 -15.84 -21.14
C SER A 208 -3.18 -17.36 -21.35
N GLY A 209 -1.97 -17.94 -21.40
CA GLY A 209 -1.78 -19.35 -21.73
C GLY A 209 -2.06 -19.69 -23.21
N GLU A 210 -2.34 -18.69 -24.04
CA GLU A 210 -2.56 -18.87 -25.48
C GLU A 210 -1.25 -18.98 -26.27
N LYS A 211 -0.16 -18.45 -25.73
CA LYS A 211 1.17 -18.44 -26.35
C LYS A 211 2.07 -19.48 -25.69
N ASP A 212 2.81 -20.22 -26.50
CA ASP A 212 3.80 -21.19 -26.04
C ASP A 212 5.13 -20.51 -25.70
N GLU A 213 5.44 -19.40 -26.38
CA GLU A 213 6.70 -18.69 -26.21
C GLU A 213 6.49 -17.18 -26.38
N VAL A 214 7.12 -16.39 -25.52
CA VAL A 214 7.22 -14.94 -25.62
C VAL A 214 8.70 -14.56 -25.48
N LYS A 215 9.29 -13.99 -26.54
CA LYS A 215 10.66 -13.47 -26.57
C LYS A 215 10.62 -11.95 -26.64
N ILE A 216 11.45 -11.33 -25.82
CA ILE A 216 11.57 -9.88 -25.72
C ILE A 216 13.01 -9.44 -25.95
N LYS A 217 13.20 -8.30 -26.61
CA LYS A 217 14.51 -7.63 -26.71
C LYS A 217 14.47 -6.29 -25.98
N PHE A 218 15.51 -6.02 -25.21
CA PHE A 218 15.68 -4.78 -24.47
C PHE A 218 16.82 -3.92 -25.05
N ARG A 219 16.62 -2.61 -25.10
CA ARG A 219 17.68 -1.62 -25.30
C ARG A 219 17.45 -0.42 -24.39
N LYS A 220 18.48 0.01 -23.66
CA LYS A 220 18.43 1.17 -22.73
C LYS A 220 17.21 1.11 -21.77
N ASN A 221 16.95 -0.05 -21.19
CA ASN A 221 15.84 -0.29 -20.26
C ASN A 221 14.43 -0.13 -20.87
N LYS A 222 14.30 -0.26 -22.19
CA LYS A 222 13.03 -0.28 -22.92
C LYS A 222 12.89 -1.54 -23.76
N ILE A 223 11.69 -2.08 -23.87
CA ILE A 223 11.36 -3.20 -24.77
C ILE A 223 11.30 -2.65 -26.20
N THR A 224 12.04 -3.25 -27.13
CA THR A 224 12.08 -2.83 -28.54
C THR A 224 11.37 -3.80 -29.47
N ASP A 225 11.38 -5.08 -29.12
CA ASP A 225 10.81 -6.14 -29.95
C ASP A 225 10.12 -7.16 -29.05
N ILE A 226 8.95 -7.61 -29.50
CA ILE A 226 8.18 -8.70 -28.91
C ILE A 226 7.94 -9.74 -30.01
N GLU A 227 8.33 -10.98 -29.76
CA GLU A 227 8.08 -12.15 -30.60
C GLU A 227 7.27 -13.15 -29.78
N THR A 228 6.07 -13.49 -30.23
CA THR A 228 5.24 -14.53 -29.61
C THR A 228 5.06 -15.71 -30.55
N SER A 229 4.98 -16.92 -30.01
CA SER A 229 4.63 -18.09 -30.81
C SER A 229 3.58 -18.96 -30.13
N GLU A 230 2.72 -19.55 -30.92
CA GLU A 230 1.65 -20.45 -30.49
C GLU A 230 1.59 -21.67 -31.40
N THR A 231 1.34 -22.85 -30.83
CA THR A 231 1.17 -24.11 -31.54
C THR A 231 -0.29 -24.49 -31.50
N LYS A 232 -0.90 -24.56 -32.69
CA LYS A 232 -2.29 -24.97 -32.85
C LYS A 232 -2.38 -26.29 -33.59
N ILE A 233 -3.42 -27.04 -33.25
CA ILE A 233 -3.84 -28.24 -33.98
C ILE A 233 -5.05 -27.81 -34.84
N GLY A 234 -4.82 -27.46 -36.12
CA GLY A 234 -5.89 -26.88 -36.97
C GLY A 234 -5.43 -26.39 -38.34
N SER A 235 -6.36 -25.93 -39.18
CA SER A 235 -6.18 -25.58 -40.61
C SER A 235 -5.38 -24.29 -40.85
N ALA A 236 -4.24 -24.39 -41.56
CA ALA A 236 -3.32 -23.27 -41.84
C ALA A 236 -3.92 -22.12 -42.69
N THR A 237 -4.97 -22.39 -43.47
CA THR A 237 -5.44 -21.47 -44.51
C THR A 237 -6.14 -20.23 -43.96
N GLN A 238 -6.71 -20.28 -42.75
CA GLN A 238 -7.42 -19.14 -42.14
C GLN A 238 -6.50 -18.19 -41.36
N GLU A 239 -5.30 -18.61 -40.97
CA GLU A 239 -4.40 -17.80 -40.12
C GLU A 239 -3.41 -16.94 -40.91
N ILE A 240 -3.06 -17.36 -42.13
CA ILE A 240 -2.23 -16.57 -43.07
C ILE A 240 -2.92 -15.23 -43.39
N GLN A 241 -4.25 -15.22 -43.53
CA GLN A 241 -5.01 -14.00 -43.85
C GLN A 241 -5.05 -13.00 -42.69
N LYS A 242 -4.95 -13.45 -41.43
CA LYS A 242 -4.98 -12.57 -40.24
C LYS A 242 -3.67 -11.80 -40.02
N LEU A 243 -2.54 -12.30 -40.51
CA LEU A 243 -1.24 -11.63 -40.36
C LEU A 243 -1.08 -10.41 -41.27
N ASN A 244 -1.82 -10.35 -42.38
CA ASN A 244 -1.70 -9.28 -43.37
C ASN A 244 -2.48 -7.99 -43.02
N GLY A 245 -3.19 -7.95 -41.88
CA GLY A 245 -4.09 -6.85 -41.53
C GLY A 245 -3.58 -5.85 -40.49
N GLU A 246 -2.45 -6.12 -39.83
CA GLU A 246 -1.94 -5.29 -38.71
C GLU A 246 -0.57 -4.68 -39.03
N ASP A 247 -0.46 -3.36 -38.90
CA ASP A 247 0.74 -2.59 -39.21
C ASP A 247 1.93 -3.03 -38.34
N ARG A 248 3.11 -3.21 -38.94
CA ARG A 248 4.38 -3.66 -38.30
C ARG A 248 4.38 -5.07 -37.69
N MET A 249 3.44 -5.93 -38.05
CA MET A 249 3.45 -7.36 -37.71
C MET A 249 4.10 -8.18 -38.84
N TYR A 250 5.02 -9.09 -38.50
CA TYR A 250 5.58 -10.08 -39.43
C TYR A 250 5.74 -11.43 -38.72
N GLY A 251 5.78 -12.54 -39.44
CA GLY A 251 5.77 -13.84 -38.78
C GLY A 251 6.14 -15.01 -39.68
N SER A 252 6.11 -16.21 -39.11
CA SER A 252 6.32 -17.46 -39.85
C SER A 252 5.33 -18.53 -39.38
N ILE A 253 5.02 -19.46 -40.27
CA ILE A 253 4.17 -20.61 -39.98
C ILE A 253 4.95 -21.87 -40.35
N LEU A 254 5.05 -22.80 -39.40
CA LEU A 254 5.71 -24.09 -39.58
C LEU A 254 4.70 -25.21 -39.39
N ALA A 255 4.34 -25.87 -40.48
CA ALA A 255 3.45 -27.04 -40.47
C ALA A 255 4.27 -28.33 -40.51
N LYS A 256 4.02 -29.26 -39.58
CA LYS A 256 4.63 -30.60 -39.57
C LYS A 256 3.61 -31.67 -39.97
N TYR A 257 4.04 -32.61 -40.80
CA TYR A 257 3.22 -33.72 -41.32
C TYR A 257 3.89 -35.05 -41.00
N GLU A 258 3.09 -36.06 -40.69
CA GLU A 258 3.52 -37.45 -40.49
C GLU A 258 2.48 -38.37 -41.13
N ASN A 259 2.93 -39.34 -41.93
CA ASN A 259 2.06 -40.27 -42.67
C ASN A 259 0.98 -39.56 -43.50
N GLY A 260 1.33 -38.43 -44.13
CA GLY A 260 0.41 -37.62 -44.94
C GLY A 260 -0.66 -36.85 -44.14
N LYS A 261 -0.68 -36.98 -42.81
CA LYS A 261 -1.58 -36.23 -41.91
C LYS A 261 -0.81 -35.11 -41.22
N ARG A 262 -1.40 -33.92 -41.12
CA ARG A 262 -0.78 -32.77 -40.43
C ARG A 262 -0.82 -33.02 -38.92
N GLN A 263 0.34 -33.00 -38.29
CA GLN A 263 0.50 -33.23 -36.85
C GLN A 263 0.46 -31.93 -36.05
N SER A 264 1.06 -30.85 -36.55
CA SER A 264 1.07 -29.57 -35.84
C SER A 264 1.26 -28.37 -36.75
N LEU A 265 0.80 -27.21 -36.28
CA LEU A 265 1.01 -25.90 -36.87
C LEU A 265 1.60 -24.97 -35.81
N ARG A 266 2.83 -24.51 -35.99
CA ARG A 266 3.44 -23.50 -35.11
C ARG A 266 3.45 -22.16 -35.82
N ILE A 267 2.91 -21.15 -35.17
CA ILE A 267 2.80 -19.78 -35.69
C ILE A 267 3.69 -18.90 -34.83
N THR A 268 4.61 -18.18 -35.45
CA THR A 268 5.44 -17.17 -34.81
C THR A 268 5.01 -15.80 -35.33
N LYS A 269 4.73 -14.87 -34.43
CA LYS A 269 4.37 -13.47 -34.71
C LYS A 269 5.40 -12.55 -34.06
N ASN A 270 5.85 -11.57 -34.82
CA ASN A 270 6.83 -10.58 -34.42
C ASN A 270 6.23 -9.18 -34.60
N ARG A 271 6.42 -8.33 -33.60
CA ARG A 271 6.01 -6.94 -33.64
C ARG A 271 7.17 -6.06 -33.18
N ARG A 272 7.50 -5.03 -33.98
CA ARG A 272 8.43 -3.98 -33.58
C ARG A 272 7.68 -2.89 -32.84
N VAL A 273 8.13 -2.56 -31.64
CA VAL A 273 7.50 -1.54 -30.80
C VAL A 273 8.35 -0.28 -30.86
N SER A 274 7.71 0.87 -31.10
CA SER A 274 8.34 2.19 -30.94
C SER A 274 7.54 2.96 -29.91
N ASP A 275 8.14 3.18 -28.74
CA ASP A 275 7.57 4.08 -27.74
C ASP A 275 7.62 5.52 -28.25
N ASN A 276 6.46 6.17 -28.38
CA ASN A 276 6.38 7.64 -28.34
C ASN A 276 6.55 8.10 -26.89
#